data_AF-A0AA49K2C1-F1
#
_entry.id   AF-A0AA49K2C1-F1
#
_cell.length_a   1.000
_cell.length_b   1.000
_cell.length_c   1.000
_cell.angle_alpha   90.00
_cell.angle_beta   90.00
_cell.angle_gamma   90.00
#
_symmetry.space_group_name_H-M   'P 1'
#
loop_
_entity.id
_entity.type
_entity.pdbx_description
1 polymer ?
#
loop_
_entity_poly.entity_id
_entity_poly.type
_entity_poly.pdbx_seq_one_letter_code
_entity_poly.pdbx_strand_id
1 'polypeptide(L)'
;MRSIRHTAVATLALLSTATITPAAARGQGPAPVDRAGIERALGRPSAVLPGGVVRIGMPRSDLRVRVGGTPIRANFALGSWVAFLPTPHGTMAMGDLVVLESELADVLLELQRAGIEQSAIHHHLAGESPSVLYVHLHAHGDALKIAEGVRAAVAKTGTPAPGREPATVPLPATLDSAALAAALGRPAPINAGVMNFSVPRPETLRAGGHPVPASMGLATVMNFQPTGPGRAAITGDFVLLGAQVNPVIRALQSQGITPTSLHNHLLDDEPRLFFLHFWAEDDAVKLARGLRAALDVMTATP
;
A
#
# COMPACT_ATOMS: atom_id res chain seq x y z
N MET A 1 -26.46 -64.42 -75.94
CA MET A 1 -26.19 -64.69 -74.52
C MET A 1 -26.07 -63.36 -73.80
N ARG A 2 -26.94 -63.11 -72.80
CA ARG A 2 -26.97 -61.92 -71.94
C ARG A 2 -25.88 -62.04 -70.86
N SER A 3 -25.16 -60.96 -70.54
CA SER A 3 -24.49 -60.79 -69.23
C SER A 3 -24.12 -59.31 -69.03
N ILE A 4 -24.98 -58.54 -68.33
CA ILE A 4 -24.85 -58.09 -66.92
C ILE A 4 -23.85 -56.93 -66.75
N ARG A 5 -24.41 -55.71 -66.70
CA ARG A 5 -23.75 -54.49 -66.22
C ARG A 5 -23.56 -54.60 -64.69
N HIS A 6 -22.33 -54.41 -64.21
CA HIS A 6 -22.06 -54.25 -62.78
C HIS A 6 -21.92 -52.76 -62.46
N THR A 7 -22.87 -52.26 -61.68
CA THR A 7 -22.88 -50.90 -61.13
C THR A 7 -22.01 -50.92 -59.86
N ALA A 8 -20.88 -50.20 -59.86
CA ALA A 8 -20.06 -50.03 -58.67
C ALA A 8 -20.69 -48.95 -57.78
N VAL A 9 -21.20 -49.33 -56.61
CA VAL A 9 -21.61 -48.41 -55.54
C VAL A 9 -20.37 -48.08 -54.71
N ALA A 10 -19.89 -46.84 -54.81
CA ALA A 10 -18.80 -46.34 -53.98
C ALA A 10 -19.37 -45.85 -52.63
N THR A 11 -19.15 -46.63 -51.57
CA THR A 11 -19.51 -46.25 -50.20
C THR A 11 -18.48 -45.24 -49.67
N LEU A 12 -18.88 -43.97 -49.57
CA LEU A 12 -18.06 -42.90 -49.00
C LEU A 12 -18.07 -43.01 -47.46
N ALA A 13 -17.00 -43.54 -46.87
CA ALA A 13 -16.80 -43.54 -45.43
C ALA A 13 -16.37 -42.14 -44.97
N LEU A 14 -17.25 -41.41 -44.27
CA LEU A 14 -16.87 -40.18 -43.58
C LEU A 14 -16.00 -40.53 -42.36
N LEU A 15 -14.68 -40.28 -42.45
CA LEU A 15 -13.81 -40.20 -41.28
C LEU A 15 -14.07 -38.87 -40.57
N SER A 16 -14.79 -38.92 -39.45
CA SER A 16 -14.88 -37.80 -38.51
C SER A 16 -13.56 -37.66 -37.76
N THR A 17 -12.68 -36.76 -38.21
CA THR A 17 -11.49 -36.35 -37.45
C THR A 17 -11.92 -35.49 -36.27
N ALA A 18 -11.94 -36.08 -35.07
CA ALA A 18 -12.10 -35.33 -33.83
C ALA A 18 -10.86 -34.43 -33.64
N THR A 19 -11.02 -33.12 -33.83
CA THR A 19 -10.01 -32.14 -33.47
C THR A 19 -9.89 -32.08 -31.96
N ILE A 20 -8.86 -32.73 -31.41
CA ILE A 20 -8.47 -32.54 -30.00
C ILE A 20 -7.86 -31.15 -29.90
N THR A 21 -8.66 -30.16 -29.51
CA THR A 21 -8.14 -28.86 -29.09
C THR A 21 -7.35 -29.07 -27.80
N PRO A 22 -6.04 -28.77 -27.75
CA PRO A 22 -5.31 -28.83 -26.50
C PRO A 22 -5.96 -27.81 -25.55
N ALA A 23 -6.45 -28.29 -24.41
CA ALA A 23 -6.88 -27.42 -23.34
C ALA A 23 -5.68 -26.54 -22.97
N ALA A 24 -5.78 -25.24 -23.23
CA ALA A 24 -4.80 -24.28 -22.74
C ALA A 24 -4.67 -24.51 -21.23
N ALA A 25 -3.49 -24.95 -20.80
CA ALA A 25 -3.17 -25.03 -19.39
C ALA A 25 -3.36 -23.61 -18.82
N ARG A 26 -4.45 -23.39 -18.08
CA ARG A 26 -4.56 -22.23 -17.22
C ARG A 26 -3.39 -22.33 -16.27
N GLY A 27 -2.34 -21.53 -16.49
CA GLY A 27 -1.23 -21.43 -15.56
C GLY A 27 -1.82 -21.20 -14.18
N GLN A 28 -1.57 -22.12 -13.26
CA GLN A 28 -1.92 -21.91 -11.86
C GLN A 28 -1.13 -20.67 -11.43
N GLY A 29 -1.84 -19.65 -10.96
CA GLY A 29 -1.18 -18.48 -10.39
C GLY A 29 -0.26 -18.89 -9.23
N PRO A 30 0.60 -17.97 -8.75
CA PRO A 30 1.43 -18.22 -7.58
C PRO A 30 0.64 -18.86 -6.44
N ALA A 31 1.22 -19.85 -5.76
CA ALA A 31 0.60 -20.43 -4.59
C ALA A 31 0.34 -19.34 -3.53
N PRO A 32 -0.83 -19.32 -2.87
CA PRO A 32 -1.10 -18.36 -1.81
C PRO A 32 -0.04 -18.43 -0.70
N VAL A 33 0.29 -17.28 -0.11
CA VAL A 33 1.19 -17.23 1.05
C VAL A 33 0.57 -17.96 2.26
N ASP A 34 1.40 -18.58 3.10
CA ASP A 34 0.96 -19.16 4.39
C ASP A 34 0.59 -18.04 5.38
N ARG A 35 -0.63 -17.53 5.21
CA ARG A 35 -1.19 -16.47 6.05
C ARG A 35 -1.16 -16.85 7.54
N ALA A 36 -1.53 -18.07 7.88
CA ALA A 36 -1.60 -18.50 9.28
C ALA A 36 -0.20 -18.58 9.90
N GLY A 37 0.80 -19.03 9.13
CA GLY A 37 2.21 -18.97 9.52
C GLY A 37 2.69 -17.54 9.76
N ILE A 38 2.41 -16.62 8.82
CA ILE A 38 2.77 -15.20 8.94
C ILE A 38 2.12 -14.56 10.19
N GLU A 39 0.83 -14.75 10.39
CA GLU A 39 0.09 -14.20 11.54
C GLU A 39 0.64 -14.76 12.86
N ARG A 40 0.97 -16.06 12.91
CA ARG A 40 1.61 -16.68 14.08
C ARG A 40 3.00 -16.13 14.33
N ALA A 41 3.80 -15.94 13.27
CA ALA A 41 5.16 -15.43 13.36
C ALA A 41 5.22 -13.97 13.82
N LEU A 42 4.30 -13.12 13.37
CA LEU A 42 4.20 -11.71 13.80
C LEU A 42 3.35 -11.54 15.06
N GLY A 43 2.58 -12.56 15.43
CA GLY A 43 1.65 -12.56 16.56
C GLY A 43 0.41 -11.68 16.33
N ARG A 44 0.16 -11.23 15.10
CA ARG A 44 -0.86 -10.22 14.77
C ARG A 44 -1.79 -10.72 13.66
N PRO A 45 -3.08 -10.30 13.69
CA PRO A 45 -3.98 -10.59 12.59
C PRO A 45 -3.54 -9.83 11.33
N SER A 46 -3.89 -10.38 10.17
CA SER A 46 -3.70 -9.73 8.88
C SER A 46 -5.03 -9.34 8.25
N ALA A 47 -4.98 -8.34 7.37
CA ALA A 47 -6.01 -8.07 6.39
C ALA A 47 -5.61 -8.69 5.04
N VAL A 48 -6.58 -9.25 4.32
CA VAL A 48 -6.40 -9.65 2.92
C VAL A 48 -6.91 -8.52 2.03
N LEU A 49 -6.00 -7.93 1.28
CA LEU A 49 -6.27 -6.80 0.39
C LEU A 49 -6.37 -7.29 -1.07
N PRO A 50 -6.92 -6.45 -1.98
CA PRO A 50 -6.96 -6.77 -3.41
C PRO A 50 -5.60 -7.22 -3.95
N GLY A 51 -5.60 -8.16 -4.88
CA GLY A 51 -4.38 -8.77 -5.42
C GLY A 51 -3.83 -9.92 -4.58
N GLY A 52 -4.56 -10.40 -3.57
CA GLY A 52 -4.11 -11.51 -2.71
C GLY A 52 -3.04 -11.09 -1.70
N VAL A 53 -2.94 -9.80 -1.44
CA VAL A 53 -1.94 -9.23 -0.52
C VAL A 53 -2.35 -9.47 0.91
N VAL A 54 -1.46 -10.04 1.71
CA VAL A 54 -1.64 -10.24 3.16
C VAL A 54 -0.89 -9.12 3.88
N ARG A 55 -1.61 -8.20 4.52
CA ARG A 55 -1.02 -7.03 5.20
C ARG A 55 -1.23 -7.08 6.70
N ILE A 56 -0.16 -6.85 7.45
CA ILE A 56 -0.13 -6.82 8.90
C ILE A 56 0.24 -5.41 9.36
N GLY A 57 -0.57 -4.83 10.24
CA GLY A 57 -0.30 -3.54 10.88
C GLY A 57 0.38 -3.71 12.24
N MET A 58 1.28 -2.79 12.57
CA MET A 58 2.07 -2.75 13.80
C MET A 58 2.14 -1.30 14.31
N PRO A 59 1.00 -0.68 14.68
CA PRO A 59 0.93 0.74 15.00
C PRO A 59 1.79 1.11 16.21
N ARG A 60 2.51 2.24 16.13
CA ARG A 60 3.31 2.83 17.22
C ARG A 60 2.45 3.59 18.23
N SER A 61 1.50 2.90 18.88
CA SER A 61 0.63 3.52 19.89
C SER A 61 1.32 3.77 21.24
N ASP A 62 2.57 3.33 21.39
CA ASP A 62 3.48 3.74 22.47
C ASP A 62 3.91 5.21 22.33
N LEU A 63 4.04 5.70 21.09
CA LEU A 63 4.53 7.04 20.82
C LEU A 63 3.51 8.13 21.17
N ARG A 64 4.04 9.31 21.49
CA ARG A 64 3.28 10.54 21.81
C ARG A 64 3.77 11.69 20.93
N VAL A 65 3.72 11.49 19.62
CA VAL A 65 4.18 12.49 18.63
C VAL A 65 3.16 13.61 18.48
N ARG A 66 3.65 14.82 18.29
CA ARG A 66 2.87 16.02 17.94
C ARG A 66 3.48 16.72 16.75
N VAL A 67 2.66 17.34 15.90
CA VAL A 67 3.10 18.36 14.93
C VAL A 67 2.46 19.68 15.37
N GLY A 68 3.28 20.63 15.80
CA GLY A 68 2.78 21.82 16.51
C GLY A 68 1.91 21.44 17.71
N GLY A 69 0.67 21.92 17.74
CA GLY A 69 -0.30 21.60 18.80
C GLY A 69 -0.99 20.24 18.67
N THR A 70 -0.91 19.60 17.50
CA THR A 70 -1.77 18.47 17.14
C THR A 70 -1.13 17.13 17.51
N PRO A 71 -1.74 16.34 18.43
CA PRO A 71 -1.29 14.97 18.69
C PRO A 71 -1.50 14.09 17.47
N ILE A 72 -0.50 13.28 17.13
CA ILE A 72 -0.55 12.35 15.99
C ILE A 72 -1.00 10.98 16.49
N ARG A 73 -2.16 10.50 16.01
CA ARG A 73 -2.62 9.14 16.31
C ARG A 73 -1.81 8.12 15.50
N ALA A 74 -1.66 6.91 16.04
CA ALA A 74 -0.95 5.85 15.33
C ALA A 74 -1.57 5.52 13.96
N ASN A 75 -2.89 5.39 13.89
CA ASN A 75 -3.61 5.13 12.62
C ASN A 75 -3.71 6.35 11.71
N PHE A 76 -3.19 7.52 12.12
CA PHE A 76 -3.12 8.71 11.28
C PHE A 76 -1.79 8.78 10.53
N ALA A 77 -0.67 8.60 11.23
CA ALA A 77 0.66 8.70 10.61
C ALA A 77 1.76 7.84 11.25
N LEU A 78 1.52 7.09 12.34
CA LEU A 78 2.55 6.29 13.03
C LEU A 78 2.28 4.78 12.89
N GLY A 79 1.83 4.36 11.72
CA GLY A 79 1.43 2.99 11.44
C GLY A 79 2.54 2.22 10.75
N SER A 80 3.33 1.44 11.48
CA SER A 80 4.23 0.47 10.83
C SER A 80 3.42 -0.67 10.22
N TRP A 81 3.89 -1.23 9.10
CA TRP A 81 3.23 -2.37 8.45
C TRP A 81 4.19 -3.17 7.58
N VAL A 82 3.80 -4.42 7.30
CA VAL A 82 4.40 -5.26 6.26
C VAL A 82 3.28 -5.94 5.46
N ALA A 83 3.48 -6.06 4.15
CA ALA A 83 2.58 -6.70 3.22
C ALA A 83 3.31 -7.80 2.44
N PHE A 84 2.63 -8.92 2.22
CA PHE A 84 3.16 -10.09 1.53
C PHE A 84 2.33 -10.37 0.27
N LEU A 85 3.01 -10.51 -0.86
CA LEU A 85 2.45 -10.82 -2.17
C LEU A 85 3.06 -12.12 -2.69
N PRO A 86 2.26 -13.15 -3.03
CA PRO A 86 2.80 -14.34 -3.65
C PRO A 86 3.28 -14.03 -5.08
N THR A 87 4.45 -14.57 -5.44
CA THR A 87 5.11 -14.41 -6.73
C THR A 87 5.49 -15.79 -7.29
N PRO A 88 5.82 -15.91 -8.59
CA PRO A 88 6.29 -17.18 -9.16
C PRO A 88 7.55 -17.77 -8.46
N HIS A 89 8.34 -16.93 -7.78
CA HIS A 89 9.62 -17.31 -7.17
C HIS A 89 9.60 -17.24 -5.63
N GLY A 90 8.41 -17.34 -5.03
CA GLY A 90 8.22 -17.24 -3.58
C GLY A 90 7.34 -16.06 -3.22
N THR A 91 7.72 -15.28 -2.21
CA THR A 91 6.95 -14.13 -1.74
C THR A 91 7.74 -12.85 -1.90
N MET A 92 7.10 -11.79 -2.39
CA MET A 92 7.59 -10.41 -2.27
C MET A 92 6.99 -9.82 -1.00
N ALA A 93 7.83 -9.19 -0.17
CA ALA A 93 7.38 -8.41 0.97
C ALA A 93 7.81 -6.95 0.80
N MET A 94 6.88 -6.04 1.09
CA MET A 94 7.14 -4.61 1.19
C MET A 94 6.59 -4.11 2.52
N GLY A 95 7.20 -3.08 3.08
CA GLY A 95 6.76 -2.52 4.35
C GLY A 95 7.27 -1.13 4.58
N ASP A 96 6.83 -0.58 5.70
CA ASP A 96 7.20 0.73 6.21
C ASP A 96 7.19 0.62 7.74
N LEU A 97 8.35 0.83 8.37
CA LEU A 97 8.51 0.79 9.81
C LEU A 97 8.75 2.19 10.36
N VAL A 98 7.90 2.59 11.31
CA VAL A 98 8.06 3.82 12.08
C VAL A 98 8.99 3.58 13.25
N VAL A 99 10.10 4.31 13.28
CA VAL A 99 11.17 4.18 14.27
C VAL A 99 11.52 5.55 14.87
N LEU A 100 11.94 5.57 16.13
CA LEU A 100 12.66 6.72 16.68
C LEU A 100 14.09 6.74 16.15
N GLU A 101 14.72 7.91 16.13
CA GLU A 101 16.14 8.04 15.76
C GLU A 101 17.04 7.12 16.61
N SER A 102 16.72 6.98 17.90
CA SER A 102 17.45 6.11 18.83
C SER A 102 17.26 4.61 18.56
N GLU A 103 16.21 4.22 17.84
CA GLU A 103 15.90 2.83 17.50
C GLU A 103 16.48 2.43 16.13
N LEU A 104 16.81 3.41 15.28
CA LEU A 104 17.12 3.22 13.87
C LEU A 104 18.25 2.19 13.65
N ALA A 105 19.40 2.39 14.28
CA ALA A 105 20.59 1.57 14.02
C ALA A 105 20.33 0.07 14.28
N ASP A 106 19.67 -0.25 15.40
CA ASP A 106 19.35 -1.64 15.76
C ASP A 106 18.31 -2.25 14.83
N VAL A 107 17.29 -1.48 14.42
CA VAL A 107 16.29 -1.92 13.44
C VAL A 107 16.94 -2.26 12.11
N LEU A 108 17.78 -1.37 11.58
CA LEU A 108 18.48 -1.59 10.31
C LEU A 108 19.36 -2.84 10.36
N LEU A 109 20.08 -3.04 11.48
CA LEU A 109 20.92 -4.21 11.67
C LEU A 109 20.13 -5.52 11.65
N GLU A 110 19.00 -5.59 12.35
CA GLU A 110 18.18 -6.81 12.35
C GLU A 110 17.51 -7.10 11.00
N LEU A 111 17.06 -6.06 10.29
CA LEU A 111 16.55 -6.22 8.93
C LEU A 111 17.63 -6.82 8.02
N GLN A 112 18.84 -6.26 8.03
CA GLN A 112 19.96 -6.75 7.23
C GLN A 112 20.37 -8.18 7.59
N ARG A 113 20.40 -8.54 8.88
CA ARG A 113 20.66 -9.93 9.33
C ARG A 113 19.65 -10.93 8.79
N ALA A 114 18.40 -10.49 8.61
CA ALA A 114 17.33 -11.32 8.05
C ALA A 114 17.30 -11.33 6.52
N GLY A 115 18.20 -10.61 5.84
CA GLY A 115 18.17 -10.45 4.38
C GLY A 115 16.99 -9.59 3.91
N ILE A 116 16.47 -8.71 4.77
CA ILE A 116 15.43 -7.74 4.44
C ILE A 116 16.12 -6.42 4.11
N GLU A 117 15.98 -5.98 2.88
CA GLU A 117 16.63 -4.78 2.36
C GLU A 117 15.87 -3.53 2.77
N GLN A 118 16.59 -2.43 2.97
CA GLN A 118 15.98 -1.12 3.13
C GLN A 118 15.94 -0.44 1.78
N SER A 119 14.75 -0.04 1.35
CA SER A 119 14.56 0.67 0.09
C SER A 119 14.49 2.18 0.29
N ALA A 120 14.18 2.66 1.50
CA ALA A 120 14.24 4.07 1.86
C ALA A 120 14.32 4.30 3.38
N ILE A 121 14.90 5.43 3.79
CA ILE A 121 14.85 5.94 5.17
C ILE A 121 14.56 7.44 5.08
N HIS A 122 13.43 7.91 5.61
CA HIS A 122 13.03 9.32 5.49
C HIS A 122 11.99 9.74 6.54
N HIS A 123 11.51 10.98 6.43
CA HIS A 123 10.41 11.52 7.21
C HIS A 123 9.13 11.58 6.39
N HIS A 124 7.97 11.38 7.03
CA HIS A 124 6.65 11.69 6.46
C HIS A 124 6.16 13.08 6.89
N LEU A 125 6.42 13.42 8.15
CA LEU A 125 6.00 14.65 8.78
C LEU A 125 7.15 15.67 8.75
N ALA A 126 6.81 16.95 8.97
CA ALA A 126 7.81 17.99 9.18
C ALA A 126 7.44 18.78 10.44
N GLY A 127 8.42 18.97 11.33
CA GLY A 127 8.23 19.70 12.60
C GLY A 127 7.54 18.88 13.68
N GLU A 128 7.60 17.56 13.58
CA GLU A 128 7.10 16.64 14.60
C GLU A 128 8.03 16.55 15.83
N SER A 129 7.46 16.22 16.98
CA SER A 129 8.20 15.96 18.21
C SER A 129 7.55 14.85 19.03
N PRO A 130 8.31 13.82 19.48
CA PRO A 130 9.70 13.54 19.09
C PRO A 130 9.82 13.24 17.58
N SER A 131 11.03 13.42 17.03
CA SER A 131 11.33 13.03 15.65
C SER A 131 11.08 11.54 15.43
N VAL A 132 10.47 11.21 14.29
CA VAL A 132 10.31 9.83 13.84
C VAL A 132 10.81 9.68 12.41
N LEU A 133 11.33 8.49 12.12
CA LEU A 133 11.76 8.07 10.80
C LEU A 133 10.92 6.91 10.31
N TYR A 134 10.85 6.78 9.00
CA TYR A 134 10.12 5.76 8.27
C TYR A 134 11.15 4.97 7.47
N VAL A 135 11.17 3.67 7.66
CA VAL A 135 12.08 2.74 7.00
C VAL A 135 11.27 1.86 6.07
N HIS A 136 11.33 2.15 4.77
CA HIS A 136 10.77 1.26 3.78
C HIS A 136 11.65 0.04 3.62
N LEU A 137 11.00 -1.13 3.58
CA LEU A 137 11.66 -2.41 3.46
C LEU A 137 11.16 -3.19 2.25
N HIS A 138 12.05 -4.03 1.73
CA HIS A 138 11.79 -4.93 0.61
C HIS A 138 12.47 -6.29 0.87
N ALA A 139 11.80 -7.38 0.51
CA ALA A 139 12.39 -8.72 0.58
C ALA A 139 11.72 -9.67 -0.41
N HIS A 140 12.48 -10.68 -0.82
CA HIS A 140 11.99 -11.81 -1.62
C HIS A 140 12.32 -13.14 -0.95
N GLY A 141 11.43 -14.13 -1.09
CA GLY A 141 11.72 -15.52 -0.72
C GLY A 141 10.65 -16.13 0.19
N ASP A 142 11.10 -16.79 1.26
CA ASP A 142 10.22 -17.51 2.19
C ASP A 142 9.47 -16.53 3.11
N ALA A 143 8.13 -16.56 3.04
CA ALA A 143 7.30 -15.61 3.79
C ALA A 143 7.46 -15.73 5.31
N LEU A 144 7.70 -16.92 5.84
CA LEU A 144 7.84 -17.15 7.27
C LEU A 144 9.14 -16.56 7.79
N LYS A 145 10.26 -16.81 7.10
CA LYS A 145 11.56 -16.22 7.44
C LYS A 145 11.51 -14.69 7.38
N ILE A 146 10.86 -14.13 6.37
CA ILE A 146 10.67 -12.68 6.28
C ILE A 146 9.85 -12.17 7.48
N ALA A 147 8.74 -12.83 7.81
CA ALA A 147 7.89 -12.45 8.96
C ALA A 147 8.66 -12.51 10.29
N GLU A 148 9.50 -13.52 10.49
CA GLU A 148 10.37 -13.64 11.66
C GLU A 148 11.44 -12.53 11.72
N GLY A 149 12.04 -12.19 10.59
CA GLY A 149 12.98 -11.08 10.48
C GLY A 149 12.34 -9.72 10.80
N VAL A 150 11.13 -9.47 10.26
CA VAL A 150 10.36 -8.27 10.61
C VAL A 150 10.01 -8.24 12.09
N ARG A 151 9.60 -9.37 12.69
CA ARG A 151 9.37 -9.45 14.14
C ARG A 151 10.62 -9.06 14.93
N ALA A 152 11.78 -9.59 14.55
CA ALA A 152 13.05 -9.31 15.23
C ALA A 152 13.43 -7.83 15.16
N ALA A 153 13.25 -7.20 13.99
CA ALA A 153 13.47 -5.76 13.82
C ALA A 153 12.48 -4.91 14.65
N VAL A 154 11.19 -5.23 14.59
CA VAL A 154 10.16 -4.51 15.37
C VAL A 154 10.39 -4.64 16.88
N ALA A 155 10.94 -5.77 17.35
CA ALA A 155 11.31 -5.96 18.75
C ALA A 155 12.45 -5.04 19.23
N LYS A 156 13.13 -4.32 18.34
CA LYS A 156 14.09 -3.26 18.67
C LYS A 156 13.45 -1.89 18.89
N THR A 157 12.13 -1.81 18.82
CA THR A 157 11.36 -0.58 19.02
C THR A 157 10.44 -0.69 20.24
N GLY A 158 9.87 0.45 20.64
CA GLY A 158 8.77 0.51 21.60
C GLY A 158 7.42 -0.02 21.11
N THR A 159 7.31 -0.56 19.88
CA THR A 159 6.05 -1.04 19.31
C THR A 159 5.35 -2.00 20.29
N PRO A 160 4.10 -1.73 20.70
CA PRO A 160 3.42 -2.55 21.71
C PRO A 160 3.34 -4.02 21.30
N ALA A 161 3.46 -4.93 22.26
CA ALA A 161 3.28 -6.36 22.00
C ALA A 161 1.89 -6.66 21.39
N PRO A 162 1.76 -7.71 20.56
CA PRO A 162 0.48 -8.06 19.95
C PRO A 162 -0.64 -8.28 20.99
N GLY A 163 -1.88 -7.92 20.63
CA GLY A 163 -3.05 -8.02 21.53
C GLY A 163 -3.26 -6.81 22.46
N ARG A 164 -2.37 -5.80 22.41
CA ARG A 164 -2.53 -4.52 23.13
C ARG A 164 -2.90 -3.36 22.19
N GLU A 165 -3.74 -3.63 21.20
CA GLU A 165 -4.19 -2.59 20.26
C GLU A 165 -5.04 -1.54 21.00
N PRO A 166 -4.87 -0.25 20.71
CA PRO A 166 -5.71 0.79 21.30
C PRO A 166 -7.18 0.59 20.89
N ALA A 167 -8.09 0.93 21.79
CA ALA A 167 -9.53 0.85 21.53
C ALA A 167 -9.91 1.62 20.25
N THR A 168 -10.89 1.11 19.52
CA THR A 168 -11.46 1.80 18.37
C THR A 168 -12.07 3.13 18.82
N VAL A 169 -11.53 4.23 18.29
CA VAL A 169 -12.10 5.56 18.49
C VAL A 169 -13.11 5.81 17.36
N PRO A 170 -14.38 6.16 17.64
CA PRO A 170 -15.30 6.56 16.59
C PRO A 170 -14.87 7.88 15.96
N LEU A 171 -15.26 8.12 14.71
CA LEU A 171 -15.12 9.45 14.12
C LEU A 171 -16.04 10.42 14.90
N PRO A 172 -15.54 11.58 15.34
CA PRO A 172 -16.40 12.60 15.95
C PRO A 172 -17.51 13.00 14.98
N ALA A 173 -18.75 13.11 15.48
CA ALA A 173 -19.91 13.54 14.69
C ALA A 173 -19.74 14.93 14.05
N THR A 174 -18.77 15.71 14.55
CA THR A 174 -18.42 17.02 14.03
C THR A 174 -17.61 16.98 12.73
N LEU A 175 -17.23 15.80 12.24
CA LEU A 175 -16.58 15.64 10.94
C LEU A 175 -17.56 14.98 9.96
N ASP A 176 -18.02 15.75 8.96
CA ASP A 176 -18.95 15.25 7.95
C ASP A 176 -18.23 14.35 6.94
N SER A 177 -18.22 13.05 7.23
CA SER A 177 -17.63 12.04 6.37
C SER A 177 -18.27 11.98 4.97
N ALA A 178 -19.56 12.30 4.83
CA ALA A 178 -20.23 12.30 3.54
C ALA A 178 -19.78 13.49 2.69
N ALA A 179 -19.67 14.68 3.28
CA ALA A 179 -19.13 15.86 2.60
C ALA A 179 -17.67 15.67 2.18
N LEU A 180 -16.84 15.05 3.04
CA LEU A 180 -15.45 14.72 2.71
C LEU A 180 -15.36 13.73 1.54
N ALA A 181 -16.16 12.67 1.57
CA ALA A 181 -16.21 11.69 0.49
C ALA A 181 -16.68 12.31 -0.83
N ALA A 182 -17.68 13.20 -0.78
CA ALA A 182 -18.17 13.94 -1.95
C ALA A 182 -17.10 14.90 -2.51
N ALA A 183 -16.40 15.64 -1.63
CA ALA A 183 -15.36 16.58 -2.03
C ALA A 183 -14.15 15.91 -2.68
N LEU A 184 -13.71 14.75 -2.15
CA LEU A 184 -12.67 13.95 -2.79
C LEU A 184 -13.19 13.11 -3.97
N GLY A 185 -14.51 12.91 -4.05
CA GLY A 185 -15.18 12.13 -5.09
C GLY A 185 -15.02 10.62 -4.94
N ARG A 186 -14.79 10.12 -3.71
CA ARG A 186 -14.70 8.68 -3.42
C ARG A 186 -14.98 8.40 -1.94
N PRO A 187 -15.53 7.22 -1.58
CA PRO A 187 -15.69 6.83 -0.19
C PRO A 187 -14.34 6.48 0.44
N ALA A 188 -14.28 6.52 1.77
CA ALA A 188 -13.13 6.08 2.54
C ALA A 188 -13.57 5.36 3.82
N PRO A 189 -12.89 4.27 4.21
CA PRO A 189 -13.07 3.68 5.52
C PRO A 189 -12.64 4.65 6.64
N ILE A 190 -13.21 4.42 7.81
CA ILE A 190 -12.81 5.08 9.05
C ILE A 190 -12.13 4.03 9.92
N ASN A 191 -10.87 4.24 10.26
CA ASN A 191 -10.09 3.36 11.13
C ASN A 191 -9.63 4.12 12.36
N ALA A 192 -10.14 3.74 13.54
CA ALA A 192 -9.88 4.42 14.82
C ALA A 192 -10.03 5.97 14.74
N GLY A 193 -11.11 6.42 14.09
CA GLY A 193 -11.47 7.83 14.04
C GLY A 193 -10.60 8.66 13.11
N VAL A 194 -9.88 8.00 12.20
CA VAL A 194 -9.17 8.60 11.06
C VAL A 194 -9.86 8.12 9.79
N MET A 195 -10.17 9.04 8.87
CA MET A 195 -10.72 8.69 7.56
C MET A 195 -9.57 8.53 6.56
N ASN A 196 -9.47 7.37 5.90
CA ASN A 196 -8.33 7.00 5.05
C ASN A 196 -8.76 6.86 3.59
N PHE A 197 -8.31 7.76 2.72
CA PHE A 197 -8.54 7.68 1.28
C PHE A 197 -7.35 6.99 0.61
N SER A 198 -7.62 6.21 -0.43
CA SER A 198 -6.60 5.51 -1.21
C SER A 198 -6.95 5.58 -2.69
N VAL A 199 -6.06 6.16 -3.50
CA VAL A 199 -6.24 6.31 -4.94
C VAL A 199 -5.13 5.52 -5.64
N PRO A 200 -5.45 4.37 -6.27
CA PRO A 200 -4.46 3.62 -7.02
C PRO A 200 -4.05 4.40 -8.26
N ARG A 201 -2.82 4.16 -8.72
CA ARG A 201 -2.38 4.63 -10.03
C ARG A 201 -3.08 3.87 -11.16
N PRO A 202 -3.33 4.50 -12.32
CA PRO A 202 -3.89 3.81 -13.48
C PRO A 202 -2.86 2.92 -14.19
N GLU A 203 -1.57 3.21 -14.07
CA GLU A 203 -0.49 2.42 -14.67
C GLU A 203 -0.32 1.07 -13.95
N THR A 204 0.18 0.08 -14.69
CA THR A 204 0.70 -1.13 -14.06
C THR A 204 2.06 -0.83 -13.48
N LEU A 205 2.15 -0.82 -12.15
CA LEU A 205 3.39 -0.61 -11.43
C LEU A 205 4.16 -1.92 -11.29
N ARG A 206 5.49 -1.84 -11.40
CA ARG A 206 6.39 -2.98 -11.23
C ARG A 206 7.51 -2.65 -10.26
N ALA A 207 8.04 -3.70 -9.62
CA ALA A 207 9.29 -3.69 -8.86
C ALA A 207 10.06 -4.95 -9.24
N GLY A 208 11.35 -4.81 -9.58
CA GLY A 208 12.17 -5.93 -10.06
C GLY A 208 11.58 -6.65 -11.27
N GLY A 209 10.88 -5.92 -12.14
CA GLY A 209 10.16 -6.48 -13.30
C GLY A 209 8.84 -7.19 -13.00
N HIS A 210 8.46 -7.35 -11.73
CA HIS A 210 7.21 -8.01 -11.32
C HIS A 210 6.08 -7.00 -11.12
N PRO A 211 4.85 -7.25 -11.59
CA PRO A 211 3.70 -6.40 -11.28
C PRO A 211 3.42 -6.35 -9.77
N VAL A 212 3.24 -5.13 -9.25
CA VAL A 212 2.96 -4.88 -7.83
C VAL A 212 1.62 -4.16 -7.70
N PRO A 213 0.63 -4.72 -6.98
CA PRO A 213 -0.66 -4.08 -6.81
C PRO A 213 -0.57 -2.89 -5.85
N ALA A 214 -1.47 -1.92 -6.02
CA ALA A 214 -1.54 -0.71 -5.19
C ALA A 214 -1.64 -1.00 -3.67
N SER A 215 -2.19 -2.17 -3.30
CA SER A 215 -2.31 -2.64 -1.91
C SER A 215 -0.97 -2.90 -1.21
N MET A 216 0.14 -3.00 -1.96
CA MET A 216 1.51 -3.10 -1.43
C MET A 216 2.12 -1.75 -1.03
N GLY A 217 1.30 -0.70 -0.86
CA GLY A 217 1.78 0.64 -0.49
C GLY A 217 2.13 1.52 -1.69
N LEU A 218 1.49 1.28 -2.84
CA LEU A 218 1.71 2.03 -4.08
C LEU A 218 0.48 2.83 -4.53
N ALA A 219 -0.44 3.11 -3.60
CA ALA A 219 -1.55 4.02 -3.82
C ALA A 219 -1.23 5.39 -3.22
N THR A 220 -1.75 6.46 -3.81
CA THR A 220 -1.79 7.76 -3.13
C THR A 220 -2.70 7.64 -1.92
N VAL A 221 -2.18 7.91 -0.71
CA VAL A 221 -2.94 7.85 0.55
C VAL A 221 -3.19 9.25 1.07
N MET A 222 -4.40 9.51 1.56
CA MET A 222 -4.75 10.75 2.24
C MET A 222 -5.52 10.43 3.51
N ASN A 223 -4.98 10.80 4.66
CA ASN A 223 -5.56 10.54 5.96
C ASN A 223 -6.11 11.85 6.54
N PHE A 224 -7.27 11.76 7.20
CA PHE A 224 -7.91 12.88 7.88
C PHE A 224 -8.08 12.52 9.36
N GLN A 225 -7.37 13.23 10.22
CA GLN A 225 -7.54 13.15 11.67
C GLN A 225 -8.31 14.39 12.15
N PRO A 226 -9.48 14.22 12.80
CA PRO A 226 -10.20 15.33 13.40
C PRO A 226 -9.36 16.06 14.45
N THR A 227 -9.31 17.39 14.39
CA THR A 227 -8.64 18.26 15.38
C THR A 227 -9.59 19.21 16.11
N GLY A 228 -10.86 19.25 15.69
CA GLY A 228 -11.91 20.04 16.32
C GLY A 228 -13.19 20.01 15.48
N PRO A 229 -14.22 20.79 15.86
CA PRO A 229 -15.45 20.86 15.08
C PRO A 229 -15.19 21.31 13.63
N GLY A 230 -15.55 20.49 12.65
CA GLY A 230 -15.33 20.75 11.22
C GLY A 230 -13.87 20.75 10.75
N ARG A 231 -12.89 20.61 11.66
CA ARG A 231 -11.45 20.71 11.34
C ARG A 231 -10.74 19.38 11.37
N ALA A 232 -9.74 19.24 10.51
CA ALA A 232 -8.88 18.08 10.47
C ALA A 232 -7.43 18.47 10.18
N ALA A 233 -6.51 17.67 10.70
CA ALA A 233 -5.17 17.56 10.17
C ALA A 233 -5.16 16.51 9.05
N ILE A 234 -4.43 16.78 7.98
CA ILE A 234 -4.22 15.86 6.87
C ILE A 234 -2.74 15.54 6.69
N THR A 235 -2.49 14.29 6.32
CA THR A 235 -1.19 13.82 5.84
C THR A 235 -1.37 12.56 5.01
N GLY A 236 -0.29 12.10 4.40
CA GLY A 236 -0.28 11.01 3.44
C GLY A 236 0.80 11.28 2.40
N ASP A 237 0.66 10.67 1.24
CA ASP A 237 1.62 10.74 0.16
C ASP A 237 0.91 10.64 -1.20
N PHE A 238 1.41 11.41 -2.17
CA PHE A 238 1.10 11.18 -3.57
C PHE A 238 2.15 10.27 -4.19
N VAL A 239 1.72 9.27 -4.95
CA VAL A 239 2.58 8.43 -5.78
C VAL A 239 2.57 9.00 -7.19
N LEU A 240 3.69 9.55 -7.65
CA LEU A 240 3.79 10.42 -8.82
C LEU A 240 4.78 9.89 -9.86
N LEU A 241 4.50 10.13 -11.14
CA LEU A 241 5.54 10.08 -12.16
C LEU A 241 6.39 11.35 -12.10
N GLY A 242 7.61 11.29 -12.64
CA GLY A 242 8.54 12.43 -12.62
C GLY A 242 7.95 13.73 -13.19
N ALA A 243 7.19 13.65 -14.28
CA ALA A 243 6.53 14.80 -14.91
C ALA A 243 5.45 15.45 -14.01
N GLN A 244 4.89 14.69 -13.07
CA GLN A 244 3.75 15.08 -12.23
C GLN A 244 4.19 15.77 -10.93
N VAL A 245 5.44 15.56 -10.49
CA VAL A 245 5.97 16.05 -9.21
C VAL A 245 5.75 17.55 -9.00
N ASN A 246 6.35 18.39 -9.84
CA ASN A 246 6.28 19.84 -9.67
C ASN A 246 4.88 20.43 -9.93
N PRO A 247 4.10 19.95 -10.92
CA PRO A 247 2.69 20.32 -11.05
C PRO A 247 1.86 20.06 -9.78
N VAL A 248 2.00 18.87 -9.18
CA VAL A 248 1.27 18.51 -7.97
C VAL A 248 1.74 19.33 -6.76
N ILE A 249 3.04 19.58 -6.60
CA ILE A 249 3.57 20.48 -5.57
C ILE A 249 2.90 21.85 -5.63
N ARG A 250 2.85 22.46 -6.84
CA ARG A 250 2.20 23.76 -7.03
C ARG A 250 0.70 23.72 -6.70
N ALA A 251 0.02 22.64 -7.10
CA ALA A 251 -1.40 22.46 -6.81
C ALA A 251 -1.64 22.40 -5.28
N LEU A 252 -0.87 21.59 -4.55
CA LEU A 252 -0.95 21.51 -3.09
C LEU A 252 -0.68 22.86 -2.43
N GLN A 253 0.40 23.53 -2.80
CA GLN A 253 0.76 24.83 -2.23
C GLN A 253 -0.29 25.91 -2.48
N SER A 254 -0.92 25.93 -3.67
CA SER A 254 -2.02 26.86 -3.98
C SER A 254 -3.24 26.69 -3.08
N GLN A 255 -3.36 25.52 -2.44
CA GLN A 255 -4.46 25.16 -1.53
C GLN A 255 -4.05 25.25 -0.05
N GLY A 256 -2.85 25.79 0.24
CA GLY A 256 -2.32 25.86 1.60
C GLY A 256 -1.89 24.52 2.17
N ILE A 257 -1.60 23.53 1.32
CA ILE A 257 -1.10 22.21 1.72
C ILE A 257 0.41 22.18 1.49
N THR A 258 1.17 21.90 2.54
CA THR A 258 2.64 21.97 2.54
C THR A 258 3.22 20.61 2.18
N PRO A 259 4.02 20.48 1.11
CA PRO A 259 4.85 19.31 0.90
C PRO A 259 5.88 19.16 2.02
N THR A 260 6.03 17.96 2.58
CA THR A 260 6.95 17.69 3.70
C THR A 260 8.16 16.87 3.27
N SER A 261 8.04 16.01 2.26
CA SER A 261 9.12 15.16 1.78
C SER A 261 8.89 14.72 0.34
N LEU A 262 9.96 14.58 -0.45
CA LEU A 262 9.94 14.05 -1.81
C LEU A 262 11.08 13.04 -1.96
N HIS A 263 10.77 11.78 -2.25
CA HIS A 263 11.75 10.69 -2.36
C HIS A 263 11.17 9.48 -3.12
N ASN A 264 11.81 8.31 -3.02
CA ASN A 264 11.36 7.06 -3.62
C ASN A 264 11.20 6.01 -2.50
N HIS A 265 10.18 5.14 -2.57
CA HIS A 265 10.03 4.00 -1.64
C HIS A 265 10.65 2.69 -2.17
N LEU A 266 11.03 2.65 -3.45
CA LEU A 266 11.51 1.46 -4.15
C LEU A 266 12.83 1.75 -4.85
N LEU A 267 13.64 0.69 -5.01
CA LEU A 267 14.95 0.78 -5.66
C LEU A 267 14.87 0.58 -7.18
N ASP A 268 13.96 -0.28 -7.65
CA ASP A 268 13.89 -0.80 -9.02
C ASP A 268 12.46 -0.79 -9.60
N ASP A 269 11.77 0.32 -9.36
CA ASP A 269 10.40 0.56 -9.80
C ASP A 269 10.29 0.95 -11.27
N GLU A 270 9.26 0.42 -11.93
CA GLU A 270 8.92 0.75 -13.32
C GLU A 270 7.40 1.01 -13.47
N PRO A 271 6.99 2.17 -14.01
CA PRO A 271 7.82 3.36 -14.28
C PRO A 271 8.43 3.93 -12.99
N ARG A 272 9.44 4.81 -13.09
CA ARG A 272 10.04 5.46 -11.91
C ARG A 272 9.00 6.35 -11.20
N LEU A 273 8.74 6.05 -9.94
CA LEU A 273 7.78 6.67 -9.05
C LEU A 273 8.47 7.55 -8.02
N PHE A 274 7.84 8.68 -7.70
CA PHE A 274 8.22 9.59 -6.64
C PHE A 274 7.09 9.69 -5.63
N PHE A 275 7.43 9.71 -4.35
CA PHE A 275 6.50 9.79 -3.24
C PHE A 275 6.62 11.17 -2.62
N LEU A 276 5.50 11.90 -2.63
CA LEU A 276 5.42 13.28 -2.14
C LEU A 276 4.53 13.33 -0.90
N HIS A 277 5.14 13.42 0.27
CA HIS A 277 4.40 13.61 1.52
C HIS A 277 3.94 15.03 1.71
N PHE A 278 2.87 15.21 2.48
CA PHE A 278 2.29 16.51 2.76
C PHE A 278 1.72 16.62 4.17
N TRP A 279 1.51 17.86 4.60
CA TRP A 279 0.86 18.21 5.86
C TRP A 279 0.00 19.48 5.72
N ALA A 280 -1.16 19.49 6.36
CA ALA A 280 -1.94 20.70 6.63
C ALA A 280 -2.93 20.48 7.77
N GLU A 281 -3.40 21.56 8.39
CA GLU A 281 -4.51 21.52 9.36
C GLU A 281 -5.44 22.73 9.18
N ASP A 282 -6.71 22.46 8.85
CA ASP A 282 -7.70 23.48 8.50
C ASP A 282 -9.13 22.89 8.52
N ASP A 283 -10.11 23.61 7.98
CA ASP A 283 -11.42 23.09 7.62
C ASP A 283 -11.29 21.83 6.76
N ALA A 284 -11.94 20.75 7.17
CA ALA A 284 -11.73 19.44 6.58
C ALA A 284 -12.26 19.36 5.13
N VAL A 285 -13.37 20.03 4.82
CA VAL A 285 -13.94 20.02 3.46
C VAL A 285 -13.07 20.85 2.51
N LYS A 286 -12.54 21.98 2.97
CA LYS A 286 -11.53 22.77 2.23
C LYS A 286 -10.31 21.92 1.90
N LEU A 287 -9.77 21.20 2.88
CA LEU A 287 -8.62 20.31 2.68
C LEU A 287 -8.93 19.19 1.68
N ALA A 288 -10.11 18.57 1.77
CA ALA A 288 -10.55 17.55 0.81
C ALA A 288 -10.64 18.09 -0.63
N ARG A 289 -11.15 19.31 -0.82
CA ARG A 289 -11.16 19.97 -2.14
C ARG A 289 -9.75 20.28 -2.63
N GLY A 290 -8.85 20.71 -1.74
CA GLY A 290 -7.46 21.00 -2.09
C GLY A 290 -6.70 19.75 -2.55
N LEU A 291 -6.85 18.64 -1.83
CA LEU A 291 -6.31 17.34 -2.24
C LEU A 291 -6.94 16.84 -3.54
N ARG A 292 -8.24 17.07 -3.76
CA ARG A 292 -8.89 16.74 -5.03
C ARG A 292 -8.28 17.50 -6.21
N ALA A 293 -8.03 18.80 -6.06
CA ALA A 293 -7.38 19.59 -7.11
C ALA A 293 -5.97 19.05 -7.45
N ALA A 294 -5.21 18.61 -6.45
CA ALA A 294 -3.91 17.97 -6.66
C ALA A 294 -4.02 16.60 -7.37
N LEU A 295 -5.03 15.78 -7.04
CA LEU A 295 -5.33 14.53 -7.75
C LEU A 295 -5.72 14.77 -9.21
N ASP A 296 -6.52 15.80 -9.48
CA ASP A 296 -6.91 16.15 -10.84
C ASP A 296 -5.68 16.57 -11.67
N VAL A 297 -4.74 17.33 -11.08
CA VAL A 297 -3.46 17.66 -11.72
C VAL A 297 -2.58 16.42 -11.95
N MET A 298 -2.50 15.52 -10.97
CA MET A 298 -1.80 14.23 -11.11
C MET A 298 -2.37 13.41 -12.27
N THR A 299 -3.69 13.43 -12.46
CA THR A 299 -4.37 12.64 -13.51
C THR A 299 -4.29 13.31 -14.89
N ALA A 300 -4.31 14.64 -14.94
CA ALA A 300 -4.26 15.40 -16.18
C ALA A 300 -2.84 15.53 -16.76
N THR A 301 -1.81 15.33 -15.94
CA THR A 301 -0.41 15.39 -16.37
C THR A 301 0.02 14.00 -16.86
N PRO A 302 0.39 13.85 -18.15
CA PRO A 302 0.83 12.57 -18.71
C PRO A 302 2.15 12.06 -18.11
#